data_AF-A0A2P6S2M0-F1
#
_entry.id   AF-A0A2P6S2M0-F1
#
_cell.length_a   1.000
_cell.length_b   1.000
_cell.length_c   1.000
_cell.angle_alpha   90.00
_cell.angle_beta   90.00
_cell.angle_gamma   90.00
#
_symmetry.space_group_name_H-M   'P 1'
#
loop_
_entity.id
_entity.type
_entity.pdbx_description
1 polymer ?
#
loop_
_entity_poly.entity_id
_entity_poly.type
_entity_poly.pdbx_seq_one_letter_code
_entity_poly.pdbx_strand_id
1 'polypeptide(L)' 'MPYNPGEHWILTIIWEDEVYILDPLPKPVHYTAWETAVMNAVKSYNAEKGRANKVPKLRLLPVSIVYVVD' A
#
# COMPACT_ATOMS: atom_id res chain seq x y z
N MET A 1 2.78 5.35 -4.69
CA MET A 1 4.25 5.30 -4.85
C MET A 1 4.63 3.97 -5.47
N PRO A 2 5.43 3.94 -6.55
CA PRO A 2 5.95 2.69 -7.11
C PRO A 2 7.10 2.17 -6.23
N TYR A 3 7.13 0.87 -5.94
CA TYR A 3 8.20 0.20 -5.18
C TYR A 3 8.69 -1.03 -5.95
N ASN A 4 10.01 -1.24 -5.99
CA ASN A 4 10.65 -2.30 -6.76
C ASN A 4 11.53 -3.20 -5.87
N PRO A 5 10.96 -4.21 -5.18
CA PRO A 5 11.74 -5.22 -4.49
C PRO A 5 12.25 -6.25 -5.51
N GLY A 6 13.47 -6.07 -6.01
CA GLY A 6 14.13 -7.09 -6.84
C GLY A 6 13.48 -7.29 -8.21
N GLU A 7 13.38 -6.22 -8.99
CA GLU A 7 12.90 -6.15 -10.38
C GLU A 7 11.38 -6.29 -10.61
N HIS A 8 10.57 -6.24 -9.57
CA HIS A 8 9.11 -6.31 -9.66
C HIS A 8 8.44 -5.01 -9.20
N TRP A 9 7.59 -4.39 -10.00
CA TRP A 9 6.93 -3.15 -9.59
C TRP A 9 5.58 -3.40 -8.90
N ILE A 10 5.41 -2.83 -7.71
CA ILE A 10 4.11 -2.69 -7.03
C ILE A 10 3.70 -1.23 -6.93
N LEU A 11 2.40 -0.96 -6.89
CA LEU A 11 1.84 0.37 -6.67
C LEU A 11 1.19 0.46 -5.29
N THR A 12 1.67 1.40 -4.47
CA THR A 12 1.03 1.77 -3.19
C THR A 12 0.10 2.96 -3.37
N ILE A 13 -1.13 2.88 -2.86
CA ILE A 13 -2.10 3.97 -2.78
C ILE A 13 -2.47 4.18 -1.31
N ILE A 14 -2.46 5.42 -0.84
CA ILE A 14 -2.91 5.79 0.51
C ILE A 14 -4.19 6.60 0.36
N TRP A 15 -5.28 6.12 0.97
CA TRP A 15 -6.59 6.77 0.89
C TRP A 15 -7.34 6.59 2.21
N GLU A 16 -7.92 7.68 2.75
CA GLU A 16 -8.72 7.65 4.00
C GLU A 16 -8.09 6.86 5.17
N ASP A 17 -6.78 7.02 5.38
CA ASP A 17 -5.97 6.34 6.42
C ASP A 17 -5.72 4.84 6.19
N GLU A 18 -6.07 4.32 5.02
CA GLU A 18 -5.86 2.94 4.61
C GLU A 18 -4.75 2.84 3.57
N VAL A 19 -4.10 1.67 3.51
CA VAL A 19 -3.02 1.37 2.56
C VAL A 19 -3.53 0.33 1.58
N TYR A 20 -3.46 0.67 0.30
CA TYR A 20 -3.80 -0.23 -0.79
C TYR A 20 -2.54 -0.59 -1.57
N ILE A 21 -2.41 -1.87 -1.92
CA ILE A 21 -1.36 -2.38 -2.78
C ILE A 21 -1.99 -2.94 -4.06
N LEU A 22 -1.44 -2.55 -5.20
CA LEU A 22 -1.65 -3.22 -6.47
C LEU A 22 -0.35 -3.96 -6.80
N ASP A 23 -0.45 -5.27 -6.83
CA ASP A 23 0.62 -6.19 -7.16
C ASP A 23 0.19 -7.00 -8.40
N PRO A 24 0.86 -6.84 -9.56
CA PRO A 24 0.47 -7.55 -10.77
C PRO A 24 0.81 -9.04 -10.76
N LEU A 25 1.47 -9.57 -9.72
CA LEU A 25 1.74 -11.00 -9.62
C LEU A 25 0.46 -11.81 -9.36
N PRO A 26 0.36 -13.02 -9.94
CA PRO A 26 -0.80 -13.89 -9.76
C PRO A 26 -0.89 -14.50 -8.35
N LYS A 27 0.19 -14.42 -7.56
CA LYS A 27 0.24 -14.90 -6.18
C LYS A 27 0.62 -13.74 -5.26
N PRO A 28 -0.07 -13.55 -4.12
CA PRO A 28 0.32 -12.57 -3.14
C PRO A 28 1.76 -12.82 -2.68
N VAL A 29 2.61 -11.80 -2.77
CA VAL A 29 3.94 -11.79 -2.18
C VAL A 29 3.91 -10.90 -0.95
N HIS A 30 4.45 -11.40 0.17
CA HIS A 30 4.61 -10.61 1.38
C HIS A 30 5.88 -9.79 1.30
N TYR A 31 5.74 -8.47 1.21
CA TYR A 31 6.87 -7.54 1.12
C TYR A 31 7.16 -6.93 2.49
N THR A 32 7.53 -7.76 3.47
CA THR A 32 7.60 -7.39 4.89
C THR A 32 8.33 -6.07 5.19
N ALA A 33 9.46 -5.81 4.52
CA ALA A 33 10.22 -4.58 4.69
C ALA A 33 9.43 -3.34 4.21
N TRP A 34 8.76 -3.45 3.06
CA TRP A 34 7.90 -2.39 2.52
C TRP A 34 6.63 -2.23 3.37
N GLU A 35 5.97 -3.33 3.73
CA GLU A 35 4.78 -3.31 4.59
C GLU A 35 5.10 -2.58 5.90
N THR A 36 6.20 -2.94 6.56
CA THR A 36 6.64 -2.30 7.80
C THR A 36 6.91 -0.80 7.61
N ALA A 37 7.61 -0.41 6.54
CA ALA A 37 7.94 0.97 6.26
C ALA A 37 6.68 1.83 6.01
N VAL A 38 5.76 1.34 5.16
CA VAL A 38 4.53 2.07 4.82
C VAL A 38 3.60 2.17 6.04
N MET A 39 3.43 1.08 6.78
CA MET A 39 2.57 1.07 7.96
C MET A 39 3.07 2.04 9.04
N ASN A 40 4.39 2.09 9.26
CA ASN A 40 5.00 3.07 10.18
C ASN A 40 4.81 4.51 9.69
N ALA A 41 5.00 4.77 8.39
CA ALA A 41 4.81 6.10 7.82
C ALA A 41 3.37 6.60 7.98
N VAL A 42 2.38 5.76 7.68
CA VAL A 42 0.96 6.11 7.82
C VAL A 42 0.57 6.27 9.29
N LYS A 43 1.11 5.44 10.19
CA LYS A 43 0.91 5.60 11.63
C LYS A 43 1.44 6.94 12.14
N SER A 44 2.65 7.33 11.74
CA SER A 44 3.23 8.64 12.10
C SER A 44 2.38 9.79 11.55
N TYR A 45 1.96 9.71 10.29
CA TYR A 45 1.08 10.72 9.68
C TYR A 45 -0.26 10.85 10.43
N ASN A 46 -0.90 9.73 10.78
CA ASN A 46 -2.16 9.74 11.53
C ASN A 46 -2.00 10.38 12.91
N ALA A 47 -0.88 10.10 13.60
CA ALA A 47 -0.56 10.72 14.88
C ALA A 47 -0.39 12.25 14.74
N GLU A 48 0.34 12.71 13.73
CA GLU A 48 0.52 14.15 13.44
C GLU A 48 -0.80 14.86 13.12
N LYS A 49 -1.74 14.17 12.47
CA LYS A 49 -3.06 14.73 12.12
C LYS A 49 -4.11 14.61 13.24
N GLY A 50 -3.74 14.12 14.41
CA GLY A 50 -4.67 13.93 15.53
C GLY A 50 -5.74 12.86 15.26
N ARG A 51 -5.55 11.97 14.29
CA ARG A 51 -6.50 10.91 13.88
C ARG A 51 -6.45 9.67 14.77
N ALA A 52 -5.89 9.82 15.99
CA ALA A 52 -5.53 8.73 16.91
C ALA A 52 -4.53 7.72 16.32
N ASN A 53 -4.05 6.79 17.16
CA ASN A 53 -3.18 5.68 16.76
C ASN A 53 -3.93 4.61 15.94
N LYS A 54 -4.74 5.03 14.96
CA LYS A 54 -5.45 4.12 14.07
C LYS A 54 -4.42 3.36 13.26
N VAL A 55 -4.37 2.05 13.49
CA VAL A 55 -3.50 1.14 12.74
C VAL A 55 -4.06 1.06 11.30
N PRO A 56 -3.28 1.45 10.29
CA PRO A 56 -3.71 1.31 8.89
C PRO A 56 -3.98 -0.16 8.58
N LYS A 57 -4.89 -0.46 7.66
CA LYS A 57 -5.03 -1.82 7.11
C LYS A 57 -4.42 -1.86 5.72
N LEU A 58 -3.69 -2.93 5.45
CA LEU A 58 -3.22 -3.26 4.12
C LEU A 58 -4.34 -3.97 3.35
N ARG A 59 -4.65 -3.49 2.15
CA ARG A 59 -5.68 -4.05 1.27
C ARG A 59 -5.10 -4.31 -0.11
N LEU A 60 -5.24 -5.54 -0.60
CA LEU A 60 -4.90 -5.89 -1.97
C LEU A 60 -6.00 -5.42 -2.92
N LEU A 61 -5.63 -4.64 -3.94
CA LEU A 61 -6.52 -4.29 -5.03
C LEU A 61 -6.44 -5.36 -6.12
N PRO A 62 -7.59 -5.83 -6.65
CA PRO A 62 -7.58 -6.75 -7.76
C PRO A 62 -7.08 -6.04 -9.03
N VAL A 63 -6.16 -6.67 -9.74
CA VAL A 63 -5.53 -6.14 -10.96
C VAL A 63 -6.56 -5.88 -12.07
N SER A 64 -7.69 -6.57 -12.05
CA SER A 64 -8.79 -6.44 -13.01
C SER A 64 -9.55 -5.10 -12.97
N ILE A 65 -9.25 -4.20 -12.03
CA ILE A 65 -9.92 -2.88 -11.91
C ILE A 65 -9.22 -1.77 -12.70
N VAL A 66 -7.98 -1.96 -13.16
CA VAL A 66 -7.28 -0.93 -13.94
C VAL A 66 -7.60 -1.08 -15.42
N TYR A 67 -8.79 -0.66 -15.83
CA TYR A 67 -9.01 -0.27 -17.23
C TYR A 67 -8.34 1.09 -17.40
N VAL A 68 -7.24 1.13 -18.16
CA VAL A 68 -6.75 2.38 -18.73
C VAL A 68 -7.81 2.78 -19.75
N VAL A 69 -8.65 3.76 -19.39
CA VAL A 69 -9.51 4.43 -20.35
C VAL A 69 -8.60 5.44 -21.04
N ASP A 70 -8.25 5.14 -22.29
CA ASP A 70 -7.53 5.98 -23.23
C ASP A 70 -8.39 7.15 -23.76
#